data_AF-A0A2R6NF45-F1
#
_entry.id   AF-A0A2R6NF45-F1
#
_cell.length_a   1.000
_cell.length_b   1.000
_cell.length_c   1.000
_cell.angle_alpha   90.00
_cell.angle_beta   90.00
_cell.angle_gamma   90.00
#
_symmetry.space_group_name_H-M   'P 1'
#
loop_
_entity.id
_entity.type
_entity.pdbx_description
1 polymer ?
#
loop_
_entity_poly.entity_id
_entity_poly.type
_entity_poly.pdbx_seq_one_letter_code
_entity_poly.pdbx_strand_id
1 'polypeptide(L)'
;MVDTAIVDDSNLGRLSYTGTWQDGGAAPFEWDGTTHGSQTTGSQVTFQFNGGSLLIWLNDTSFLIPLSGTQVEVYGTIGPTGDVLPTSTYLLDSASILTYVAANVSATTYQNQFYQSPVLQDGSHTLVITVTSQGYYWLDYLLYTPSSNNLASAPISSSSSLSSSSSTSSALSATSSAGSAASSTSSCPHANGSQSSSIPVGAIAGGVVGGFILGALLIAGLLYCWKRNPTGTSKENRGALESPGKSLYPIDNFVWTPKQSILQNFGHCQQTHKLRPLSLILIPQKSIRQPRQDLYQHTIPSH
;
A
#
# COMPACT_ATOMS: atom_id res chain seq x y z
N MET A 1 9.74 21.79 -4.90
CA MET A 1 9.33 20.74 -3.94
C MET A 1 9.08 19.49 -4.77
N VAL A 2 9.29 18.30 -4.21
CA VAL A 2 8.72 17.08 -4.82
C VAL A 2 7.22 17.16 -4.59
N ASP A 3 6.42 16.81 -5.61
CA ASP A 3 4.97 16.74 -5.45
C ASP A 3 4.63 15.37 -4.85
N THR A 4 3.78 15.33 -3.83
CA THR A 4 3.47 14.11 -3.07
C THR A 4 1.97 13.99 -2.93
N ALA A 5 1.43 12.93 -3.51
CA ALA A 5 0.00 12.62 -3.47
C ALA A 5 -0.30 11.74 -2.26
N ILE A 6 -1.41 12.05 -1.59
CA ILE A 6 -1.97 11.25 -0.50
C ILE A 6 -3.01 10.28 -1.11
N VAL A 7 -2.96 9.03 -0.69
CA VAL A 7 -4.00 8.03 -0.96
C VAL A 7 -4.61 7.60 0.36
N ASP A 8 -5.75 8.20 0.62
CA ASP A 8 -6.72 7.86 1.66
C ASP A 8 -7.11 6.37 1.64
N ASP A 9 -7.32 5.78 2.82
CA ASP A 9 -7.69 4.36 2.98
C ASP A 9 -9.05 4.01 2.35
N SER A 10 -10.03 4.91 2.43
CA SER A 10 -11.36 4.71 1.83
C SER A 10 -11.36 4.80 0.29
N ASN A 11 -10.21 5.12 -0.33
CA ASN A 11 -10.07 5.27 -1.77
C ASN A 11 -10.01 3.91 -2.50
N LEU A 12 -11.15 3.23 -2.58
CA LEU A 12 -11.35 1.97 -3.32
C LEU A 12 -11.10 2.08 -4.85
N GLY A 13 -10.89 3.28 -5.38
CA GLY A 13 -10.42 3.51 -6.75
C GLY A 13 -8.88 3.41 -6.91
N ARG A 14 -8.14 3.34 -5.80
CA ARG A 14 -6.68 3.20 -5.73
C ARG A 14 -6.23 1.96 -4.95
N LEU A 15 -6.99 1.59 -3.91
CA LEU A 15 -6.69 0.51 -2.99
C LEU A 15 -7.65 -0.66 -3.20
N SER A 16 -7.09 -1.87 -3.33
CA SER A 16 -7.86 -3.10 -3.51
C SER A 16 -7.70 -4.00 -2.29
N TYR A 17 -8.77 -4.14 -1.51
CA TYR A 17 -8.81 -4.90 -0.26
C TYR A 17 -9.31 -6.33 -0.49
N THR A 18 -8.67 -7.31 0.16
CA THR A 18 -9.04 -8.73 0.12
C THR A 18 -8.86 -9.38 1.51
N GLY A 19 -9.68 -10.40 1.81
CA GLY A 19 -9.77 -10.97 3.16
C GLY A 19 -10.86 -10.27 3.99
N THR A 20 -10.67 -10.20 5.31
CA THR A 20 -11.65 -9.58 6.23
C THR A 20 -11.13 -8.22 6.67
N TRP A 21 -11.85 -7.17 6.29
CA TRP A 21 -11.57 -5.78 6.68
C TRP A 21 -12.78 -5.17 7.37
N GLN A 22 -12.54 -4.16 8.20
CA GLN A 22 -13.55 -3.40 8.91
C GLN A 22 -13.20 -1.90 8.87
N ASP A 23 -14.21 -1.06 8.71
CA ASP A 23 -14.05 0.39 8.80
C ASP A 23 -13.86 0.80 10.26
N GLY A 24 -13.12 1.88 10.48
CA GLY A 24 -12.94 2.54 11.76
C GLY A 24 -12.62 4.02 11.55
N GLY A 25 -12.30 4.69 12.66
CA GLY A 25 -11.60 5.97 12.60
C GLY A 25 -11.98 6.99 13.67
N ALA A 26 -11.16 8.04 13.78
CA ALA A 26 -11.23 9.07 14.80
C ALA A 26 -10.74 10.43 14.27
N ALA A 27 -11.61 11.15 13.56
CA ALA A 27 -11.38 12.57 13.26
C ALA A 27 -11.13 13.38 14.56
N PRO A 28 -10.15 14.31 14.60
CA PRO A 28 -9.32 14.81 13.49
C PRO A 28 -7.89 14.22 13.50
N PHE A 29 -7.68 13.01 14.04
CA PHE A 29 -6.34 12.45 14.24
C PHE A 29 -5.82 11.64 13.05
N GLU A 30 -6.73 11.07 12.28
CA GLU A 30 -6.51 10.29 11.05
C GLU A 30 -6.94 11.10 9.83
N TRP A 31 -6.46 10.73 8.65
CA TRP A 31 -6.80 11.38 7.39
C TRP A 31 -8.26 11.11 7.02
N ASP A 32 -8.97 12.18 6.62
CA ASP A 32 -10.45 12.32 6.53
C ASP A 32 -11.30 11.76 7.72
N GLY A 33 -10.63 11.27 8.78
CA GLY A 33 -11.24 10.62 9.92
C GLY A 33 -11.50 9.11 9.76
N THR A 34 -10.92 8.45 8.76
CA THR A 34 -11.12 7.02 8.45
C THR A 34 -9.88 6.16 8.72
N THR A 35 -10.10 4.88 9.01
CA THR A 35 -9.07 3.83 8.94
C THR A 35 -9.66 2.48 8.50
N HIS A 36 -8.93 1.74 7.66
CA HIS A 36 -9.27 0.38 7.25
C HIS A 36 -8.48 -0.63 8.09
N GLY A 37 -9.21 -1.39 8.91
CA GLY A 37 -8.65 -2.31 9.89
C GLY A 37 -8.74 -3.79 9.52
N SER A 38 -7.74 -4.58 9.93
CA SER A 38 -7.86 -6.05 9.95
C SER A 38 -7.02 -6.70 11.05
N GLN A 39 -7.54 -7.81 11.57
CA GLN A 39 -6.89 -8.74 12.51
C GLN A 39 -6.84 -10.17 11.94
N THR A 40 -7.21 -10.34 10.66
CA THR A 40 -7.32 -11.66 10.02
C THR A 40 -6.08 -11.92 9.17
N THR A 41 -5.17 -12.77 9.68
CA THR A 41 -3.97 -13.22 8.97
C THR A 41 -4.27 -13.64 7.53
N GLY A 42 -3.52 -13.08 6.57
CA GLY A 42 -3.72 -13.29 5.14
C GLY A 42 -4.65 -12.29 4.45
N SER A 43 -5.28 -11.37 5.20
CA SER A 43 -5.96 -10.21 4.62
C SER A 43 -4.93 -9.26 4.02
N GLN A 44 -5.19 -8.76 2.81
CA GLN A 44 -4.26 -7.95 2.03
C GLN A 44 -4.93 -6.68 1.50
N VAL A 45 -4.14 -5.62 1.36
CA VAL A 45 -4.47 -4.44 0.55
C VAL A 45 -3.39 -4.24 -0.50
N THR A 46 -3.82 -4.02 -1.74
CA THR A 46 -2.93 -3.82 -2.91
C THR A 46 -3.08 -2.41 -3.43
N PHE A 47 -1.96 -1.72 -3.64
CA PHE A 47 -1.86 -0.38 -4.22
C PHE A 47 -1.00 -0.42 -5.48
N GLN A 48 -1.49 0.19 -6.57
CA GLN A 48 -0.76 0.33 -7.83
C GLN A 48 -0.48 1.81 -8.13
N PHE A 49 0.78 2.14 -8.42
CA PHE A 49 1.24 3.51 -8.65
C PHE A 49 2.29 3.58 -9.76
N ASN A 50 2.32 4.70 -10.48
CA ASN A 50 3.19 4.90 -11.65
C ASN A 50 4.21 6.01 -11.42
N GLY A 51 5.48 5.65 -11.51
CA GLY A 51 6.61 6.59 -11.54
C GLY A 51 6.69 7.41 -12.82
N GLY A 52 7.53 8.45 -12.82
CA GLY A 52 7.42 9.58 -13.74
C GLY A 52 8.71 10.04 -14.39
N SER A 53 9.01 9.51 -15.58
CA SER A 53 10.06 10.07 -16.42
C SER A 53 9.56 11.27 -17.24
N LEU A 54 10.43 12.26 -17.37
CA LEU A 54 10.29 13.38 -18.29
C LEU A 54 10.79 12.97 -19.69
N LEU A 55 9.91 13.00 -20.68
CA LEU A 55 10.30 12.91 -22.09
C LEU A 55 10.87 14.27 -22.54
N ILE A 56 12.15 14.29 -22.90
CA ILE A 56 12.78 15.44 -23.57
C ILE A 56 13.06 15.07 -25.02
N TRP A 57 12.67 15.95 -25.95
CA TRP A 57 13.04 15.87 -27.35
C TRP A 57 14.28 16.74 -27.62
N LEU A 58 15.33 16.11 -28.15
CA LEU A 58 16.53 16.78 -28.64
C LEU A 58 16.77 16.30 -30.07
N ASN A 59 16.67 17.21 -31.05
CA ASN A 59 16.98 16.97 -32.47
C ASN A 59 16.47 15.60 -32.99
N ASP A 60 15.14 15.45 -33.00
CA ASP A 60 14.34 14.27 -33.40
C ASP A 60 14.57 12.97 -32.61
N THR A 61 15.55 12.93 -31.70
CA THR A 61 15.65 11.90 -30.66
C THR A 61 14.88 12.27 -29.39
N SER A 62 14.06 11.35 -28.89
CA SER A 62 13.48 11.42 -27.54
C SER A 62 14.39 10.75 -26.52
N PHE A 63 14.52 11.35 -25.33
CA PHE A 63 15.23 10.79 -24.19
C PHE A 63 14.30 10.79 -22.96
N LEU A 64 14.25 9.68 -22.23
CA LEU A 64 13.59 9.57 -20.93
C LEU A 64 14.59 9.99 -19.85
N ILE A 65 14.41 11.18 -19.29
CA ILE A 65 15.10 11.55 -18.06
C ILE A 65 14.20 11.13 -16.90
N PRO A 66 14.63 10.18 -16.03
CA PRO A 66 13.85 9.88 -14.84
C PRO A 66 13.81 11.13 -13.96
N LEU A 67 12.62 11.49 -13.45
CA LEU A 67 12.54 12.50 -12.40
C LEU A 67 13.11 11.90 -11.09
N SER A 68 13.29 12.74 -10.07
CA SER A 68 13.79 12.25 -8.77
C SER A 68 12.86 11.14 -8.26
N GLY A 69 13.42 9.94 -8.14
CA GLY A 69 12.68 8.69 -8.34
C GLY A 69 11.50 8.44 -7.40
N THR A 70 10.69 7.48 -7.80
CA THR A 70 9.36 7.25 -7.23
C THR A 70 9.47 6.59 -5.85
N GLN A 71 8.64 7.01 -4.89
CA GLN A 71 8.64 6.46 -3.54
C GLN A 71 7.19 6.24 -3.07
N VAL A 72 6.98 5.25 -2.20
CA VAL A 72 5.71 5.00 -1.50
C VAL A 72 5.96 4.79 -0.01
N GLU A 73 5.10 5.35 0.82
CA GLU A 73 5.14 5.29 2.27
C GLU A 73 3.76 4.91 2.80
N VAL A 74 3.69 4.16 3.90
CA VAL A 74 2.44 3.66 4.48
C VAL A 74 2.34 4.14 5.92
N TYR A 75 1.23 4.81 6.23
CA TYR A 75 0.92 5.37 7.53
C TYR A 75 -0.33 4.73 8.13
N GLY A 76 -0.36 4.60 9.45
CA GLY A 76 -1.48 3.95 10.14
C GLY A 76 -1.54 4.23 11.62
N THR A 77 -2.61 3.72 12.23
CA THR A 77 -2.92 3.88 13.65
C THR A 77 -2.47 2.66 14.45
N ILE A 78 -1.83 2.90 15.59
CA ILE A 78 -1.48 1.85 16.56
C ILE A 78 -2.32 2.09 17.82
N GLY A 79 -3.34 1.25 18.00
CA GLY A 79 -4.14 1.25 19.23
C GLY A 79 -3.40 0.60 20.42
N PRO A 80 -3.86 0.84 21.66
CA PRO A 80 -3.38 0.11 22.83
C PRO A 80 -3.53 -1.40 22.61
N THR A 81 -2.41 -2.12 22.71
CA THR A 81 -2.32 -3.51 22.27
C THR A 81 -2.21 -4.47 23.45
N GLY A 82 -2.92 -5.59 23.35
CA GLY A 82 -2.82 -6.70 24.30
C GLY A 82 -1.61 -7.60 24.01
N ASP A 83 -1.73 -8.89 24.29
CA ASP A 83 -0.64 -9.86 24.16
C ASP A 83 -0.15 -10.10 22.71
N VAL A 84 -0.88 -9.61 21.70
CA VAL A 84 -0.57 -9.80 20.27
C VAL A 84 -0.33 -8.45 19.59
N LEU A 85 0.90 -8.22 19.15
CA LEU A 85 1.28 -7.02 18.39
C LEU A 85 0.89 -7.16 16.91
N PRO A 86 0.28 -6.12 16.29
CA PRO A 86 0.04 -6.05 14.85
C PRO A 86 1.33 -6.25 14.06
N THR A 87 1.36 -7.28 13.23
CA THR A 87 2.45 -7.57 12.29
C THR A 87 1.92 -7.51 10.86
N SER A 88 2.62 -6.79 10.00
CA SER A 88 2.30 -6.64 8.58
C SER A 88 3.55 -6.85 7.72
N THR A 89 3.37 -7.35 6.51
CA THR A 89 4.44 -7.55 5.54
C THR A 89 4.18 -6.80 4.25
N TYR A 90 5.25 -6.29 3.65
CA TYR A 90 5.24 -5.39 2.50
C TYR A 90 6.05 -6.05 1.39
N LEU A 91 5.35 -6.44 0.32
CA LEU A 91 5.93 -6.90 -0.94
C LEU A 91 5.77 -5.79 -1.96
N LEU A 92 6.90 -5.26 -2.44
CA LEU A 92 6.94 -4.27 -3.50
C LEU A 92 7.48 -4.94 -4.77
N ASP A 93 6.66 -4.99 -5.81
CA ASP A 93 6.92 -5.70 -7.06
C ASP A 93 7.37 -7.16 -6.82
N SER A 94 8.58 -7.51 -7.26
CA SER A 94 9.22 -8.83 -7.03
C SER A 94 10.40 -8.75 -6.06
N ALA A 95 10.43 -7.74 -5.19
CA ALA A 95 11.49 -7.55 -4.21
C ALA A 95 11.37 -8.50 -2.99
N SER A 96 12.38 -8.48 -2.11
CA SER A 96 12.32 -9.15 -0.82
C SER A 96 11.21 -8.56 0.05
N ILE A 97 10.40 -9.43 0.66
CA ILE A 97 9.36 -9.04 1.62
C ILE A 97 9.99 -8.39 2.85
N LEU A 98 9.48 -7.23 3.26
CA LEU A 98 9.85 -6.54 4.50
C LEU A 98 8.74 -6.69 5.55
N THR A 99 9.10 -6.91 6.81
CA THR A 99 8.15 -7.11 7.92
C THR A 99 8.18 -5.93 8.89
N TYR A 100 7.01 -5.39 9.20
CA TYR A 100 6.80 -4.43 10.29
C TYR A 100 6.09 -5.11 11.46
N VAL A 101 6.58 -4.86 12.68
CA VAL A 101 5.90 -5.20 13.93
C VAL A 101 5.60 -3.89 14.65
N ALA A 102 4.33 -3.64 14.97
CA ALA A 102 3.93 -2.44 15.67
C ALA A 102 4.50 -2.40 17.10
N ALA A 103 4.85 -1.20 17.58
CA ALA A 103 5.29 -1.01 18.95
C ALA A 103 4.14 -1.29 19.94
N ASN A 104 4.46 -1.86 21.10
CA ASN A 104 3.51 -1.90 22.22
C ASN A 104 3.33 -0.49 22.78
N VAL A 105 2.10 0.03 22.74
CA VAL A 105 1.74 1.38 23.19
C VAL A 105 0.62 1.32 24.23
N SER A 106 0.65 2.22 25.21
CA SER A 106 -0.36 2.33 26.27
C SER A 106 -1.52 3.28 25.94
N ALA A 107 -1.41 4.02 24.85
CA ALA A 107 -2.40 4.95 24.31
C ALA A 107 -2.33 4.91 22.77
N THR A 108 -3.43 5.24 22.08
CA THR A 108 -3.45 5.26 20.61
C THR A 108 -2.44 6.28 20.06
N THR A 109 -1.60 5.86 19.13
CA THR A 109 -0.77 6.75 18.31
C THR A 109 -1.27 6.74 16.88
N TYR A 110 -1.21 7.88 16.20
CA TYR A 110 -1.69 8.11 14.84
C TYR A 110 -0.53 8.48 13.92
N GLN A 111 -0.73 8.41 12.60
CA GLN A 111 0.30 8.80 11.60
C GLN A 111 1.64 8.07 11.82
N ASN A 112 1.59 6.79 12.22
CA ASN A 112 2.78 5.97 12.42
C ASN A 112 3.23 5.41 11.06
N GLN A 113 4.48 5.67 10.68
CA GLN A 113 5.06 5.12 9.46
C GLN A 113 5.35 3.62 9.64
N PHE A 114 4.59 2.77 8.96
CA PHE A 114 4.80 1.31 8.97
C PHE A 114 5.80 0.86 7.90
N TYR A 115 5.84 1.57 6.76
CA TYR A 115 6.69 1.24 5.62
C TYR A 115 7.10 2.50 4.86
N GLN A 116 8.28 2.44 4.23
CA GLN A 116 8.78 3.40 3.26
C GLN A 116 9.64 2.63 2.26
N SER A 117 9.37 2.78 0.97
CA SER A 117 10.18 2.16 -0.08
C SER A 117 11.54 2.87 -0.18
N PRO A 118 12.57 2.21 -0.74
CA PRO A 118 13.67 2.95 -1.36
C PRO A 118 13.14 3.82 -2.51
N VAL A 119 13.97 4.75 -2.99
CA VAL A 119 13.72 5.47 -4.25
C VAL A 119 13.77 4.47 -5.40
N LEU A 120 12.66 4.34 -6.11
CA LEU A 120 12.45 3.42 -7.22
C LEU A 120 12.83 4.08 -8.56
N GLN A 121 13.03 3.25 -9.58
CA GLN A 121 13.03 3.71 -10.97
C GLN A 121 11.62 4.14 -11.38
N ASP A 122 11.46 4.76 -12.54
CA ASP A 122 10.13 5.07 -13.05
C ASP A 122 9.53 3.85 -13.77
N GLY A 123 8.35 3.44 -13.32
CA GLY A 123 7.60 2.33 -13.90
C GLY A 123 6.22 2.19 -13.26
N SER A 124 5.49 1.13 -13.63
CA SER A 124 4.32 0.70 -12.87
C SER A 124 4.79 -0.16 -11.71
N HIS A 125 4.40 0.20 -10.48
CA HIS A 125 4.75 -0.50 -9.26
C HIS A 125 3.50 -1.02 -8.56
N THR A 126 3.63 -2.18 -7.90
CA THR A 126 2.58 -2.80 -7.10
C THR A 126 3.11 -3.04 -5.68
N LEU A 127 2.52 -2.34 -4.70
CA LEU A 127 2.71 -2.62 -3.29
C LEU A 127 1.58 -3.53 -2.81
N VAL A 128 1.92 -4.70 -2.26
CA VAL A 128 1.00 -5.60 -1.57
C VAL A 128 1.35 -5.60 -0.09
N ILE A 129 0.39 -5.21 0.74
CA ILE A 129 0.50 -5.23 2.20
C ILE A 129 -0.32 -6.40 2.72
N THR A 130 0.27 -7.26 3.54
CA THR A 130 -0.40 -8.44 4.14
C THR A 130 -0.42 -8.34 5.66
N VAL A 131 -1.58 -8.55 6.29
CA VAL A 131 -1.68 -8.72 7.74
C VAL A 131 -1.23 -10.13 8.12
N THR A 132 -0.30 -10.27 9.05
CA THR A 132 0.37 -11.55 9.38
C THR A 132 0.24 -12.00 10.84
N SER A 133 -0.41 -11.20 11.68
CA SER A 133 -0.77 -11.54 13.07
C SER A 133 -2.26 -11.36 13.33
N GLN A 134 -2.71 -11.65 14.56
CA GLN A 134 -4.07 -11.33 15.03
C GLN A 134 -4.15 -10.03 15.86
N GLY A 135 -3.09 -9.20 15.89
CA GLY A 135 -3.20 -7.83 16.38
C GLY A 135 -3.83 -6.93 15.30
N TYR A 136 -4.71 -6.02 15.70
CA TYR A 136 -5.36 -5.08 14.77
C TYR A 136 -4.34 -4.17 14.05
N TYR A 137 -4.14 -4.44 12.77
CA TYR A 137 -3.54 -3.51 11.82
C TYR A 137 -4.60 -2.49 11.38
N TRP A 138 -4.26 -1.20 11.32
CA TRP A 138 -5.12 -0.12 10.82
C TRP A 138 -4.35 0.75 9.83
N LEU A 139 -4.81 0.79 8.57
CA LEU A 139 -4.29 1.68 7.52
C LEU A 139 -5.05 3.02 7.54
N ASP A 140 -4.31 4.13 7.52
CA ASP A 140 -4.79 5.52 7.58
C ASP A 140 -4.62 6.18 6.20
N TYR A 141 -3.39 6.27 5.69
CA TYR A 141 -3.12 6.70 4.32
C TYR A 141 -1.78 6.18 3.79
N LEU A 142 -1.59 6.30 2.48
CA LEU A 142 -0.30 6.17 1.83
C LEU A 142 0.15 7.53 1.28
N LEU A 143 1.45 7.80 1.34
CA LEU A 143 2.07 8.87 0.54
C LEU A 143 2.78 8.25 -0.66
N TYR A 144 2.68 8.88 -1.83
CA TYR A 144 3.51 8.51 -2.97
C TYR A 144 3.90 9.72 -3.82
N THR A 145 5.01 9.61 -4.54
CA THR A 145 5.45 10.62 -5.53
C THR A 145 4.84 10.30 -6.90
N PRO A 146 3.80 11.01 -7.38
CA PRO A 146 3.20 10.74 -8.68
C PRO A 146 4.06 11.17 -9.86
N SER A 147 3.82 10.51 -10.99
CA SER A 147 4.28 10.96 -12.31
C SER A 147 3.64 12.29 -12.73
N SER A 148 4.46 13.31 -13.00
CA SER A 148 4.00 14.64 -13.47
C SER A 148 3.19 14.59 -14.78
N ASN A 149 3.31 13.50 -15.55
CA ASN A 149 2.57 13.27 -16.79
C ASN A 149 1.06 13.02 -16.56
N ASN A 150 0.59 12.78 -15.33
CA ASN A 150 -0.80 12.43 -15.02
C ASN A 150 -1.67 13.62 -14.57
N LEU A 151 -1.14 14.85 -14.59
CA LEU A 151 -1.88 16.07 -14.23
C LEU A 151 -2.67 16.69 -15.40
N ALA A 152 -2.70 16.06 -16.57
CA ALA A 152 -3.22 16.67 -17.81
C ALA A 152 -3.99 15.70 -18.75
N SER A 153 -5.04 15.02 -18.26
CA SER A 153 -6.05 14.38 -19.14
C SER A 153 -7.40 14.10 -18.46
N ALA A 154 -8.25 15.12 -18.37
CA ALA A 154 -9.71 14.99 -18.24
C ALA A 154 -10.40 16.30 -18.68
N PRO A 155 -11.63 16.29 -19.22
CA PRO A 155 -12.30 15.20 -19.98
C PRO A 155 -12.95 15.68 -21.30
N ILE A 156 -12.92 14.89 -22.38
CA ILE A 156 -13.93 14.99 -23.46
C ILE A 156 -14.16 13.68 -24.23
N SER A 157 -15.40 13.52 -24.69
CA SER A 157 -16.01 12.32 -25.31
C SER A 157 -15.49 11.97 -26.71
N SER A 158 -15.51 10.67 -27.10
CA SER A 158 -16.37 10.12 -28.18
C SER A 158 -15.88 8.79 -28.82
N SER A 159 -16.86 7.90 -29.10
CA SER A 159 -16.97 6.99 -30.26
C SER A 159 -15.90 5.92 -30.63
N SER A 160 -16.32 4.65 -30.41
CA SER A 160 -16.48 3.56 -31.40
C SER A 160 -15.34 2.64 -31.89
N SER A 161 -15.74 1.35 -32.02
CA SER A 161 -15.25 0.27 -32.90
C SER A 161 -13.82 -0.26 -32.76
N LEU A 162 -13.72 -1.49 -32.23
CA LEU A 162 -12.60 -2.41 -32.43
C LEU A 162 -12.88 -3.34 -33.61
N SER A 163 -11.92 -3.50 -34.53
CA SER A 163 -11.95 -4.48 -35.61
C SER A 163 -10.93 -5.59 -35.35
N SER A 164 -11.39 -6.82 -35.14
CA SER A 164 -10.53 -7.99 -34.93
C SER A 164 -10.30 -8.76 -36.24
N SER A 165 -9.09 -8.71 -36.78
CA SER A 165 -8.70 -9.47 -37.97
C SER A 165 -8.22 -10.89 -37.62
N SER A 166 -8.75 -11.91 -38.29
CA SER A 166 -8.42 -13.32 -38.08
C SER A 166 -8.11 -14.04 -39.40
N SER A 167 -6.97 -14.73 -39.45
CA SER A 167 -6.55 -15.63 -40.54
C SER A 167 -6.34 -17.03 -39.94
N THR A 168 -7.01 -18.12 -40.35
CA THR A 168 -6.91 -18.85 -41.65
C THR A 168 -5.48 -19.28 -42.00
N SER A 169 -5.17 -20.56 -42.27
CA SER A 169 -6.05 -21.76 -42.30
C SER A 169 -5.28 -23.08 -42.48
N SER A 170 -5.93 -24.20 -42.09
CA SER A 170 -5.88 -25.55 -42.73
C SER A 170 -4.57 -26.40 -42.77
N ALA A 171 -4.60 -27.73 -42.94
CA ALA A 171 -5.54 -28.83 -42.59
C ALA A 171 -4.96 -30.20 -43.04
N LEU A 172 -5.60 -31.32 -42.64
CA LEU A 172 -5.42 -32.72 -43.11
C LEU A 172 -4.14 -33.44 -42.62
N SER A 173 -4.08 -34.68 -42.10
CA SER A 173 -4.84 -35.96 -42.28
C SER A 173 -4.44 -36.74 -43.55
N ALA A 174 -4.16 -38.06 -43.56
CA ALA A 174 -3.94 -39.11 -42.53
C ALA A 174 -3.14 -40.28 -43.23
N THR A 175 -2.99 -41.57 -42.84
CA THR A 175 -3.64 -42.52 -41.90
C THR A 175 -2.74 -43.77 -41.69
N SER A 176 -2.97 -44.59 -40.64
CA SER A 176 -2.48 -46.00 -40.46
C SER A 176 -0.95 -46.23 -40.23
N SER A 177 -0.46 -47.33 -39.63
CA SER A 177 -1.09 -48.51 -38.98
C SER A 177 -0.11 -49.31 -38.07
N ALA A 178 -0.66 -49.92 -37.01
CA ALA A 178 -0.26 -51.17 -36.33
C ALA A 178 1.18 -51.41 -35.80
N GLY A 179 1.28 -51.83 -34.52
CA GLY A 179 2.47 -52.45 -33.91
C GLY A 179 2.19 -52.82 -32.44
N SER A 180 2.44 -54.08 -32.04
CA SER A 180 1.99 -54.65 -30.75
C SER A 180 3.14 -55.07 -29.83
N ALA A 181 2.99 -54.84 -28.51
CA ALA A 181 3.75 -55.52 -27.45
C ALA A 181 3.00 -55.48 -26.10
N ALA A 182 3.35 -56.39 -25.19
CA ALA A 182 2.84 -56.49 -23.82
C ALA A 182 3.71 -55.64 -22.84
N SER A 183 3.50 -55.57 -21.51
CA SER A 183 2.77 -56.45 -20.59
C SER A 183 2.39 -55.81 -19.23
N SER A 184 1.36 -56.39 -18.58
CA SER A 184 1.21 -56.59 -17.12
C SER A 184 1.35 -55.42 -16.11
N THR A 185 0.28 -55.11 -15.37
CA THR A 185 0.30 -55.17 -13.89
C THR A 185 -1.09 -55.19 -13.22
N SER A 186 -1.20 -55.97 -12.14
CA SER A 186 -2.13 -55.95 -10.98
C SER A 186 -3.51 -55.27 -11.04
N SER A 187 -4.53 -56.02 -10.63
CA SER A 187 -5.90 -55.59 -10.32
C SER A 187 -6.09 -55.01 -8.90
N CYS A 188 -7.06 -54.10 -8.75
CA CYS A 188 -7.74 -53.78 -7.48
C CYS A 188 -9.24 -53.52 -7.75
N PRO A 189 -10.17 -53.86 -6.83
CA PRO A 189 -11.59 -53.97 -7.15
C PRO A 189 -12.41 -52.66 -7.03
N HIS A 190 -13.60 -52.72 -7.64
CA HIS A 190 -14.59 -51.65 -7.76
C HIS A 190 -15.45 -51.51 -6.47
N ALA A 191 -15.82 -50.28 -6.10
CA ALA A 191 -16.77 -50.01 -5.01
C ALA A 191 -17.78 -48.90 -5.43
N ASN A 192 -19.05 -49.27 -5.59
CA ASN A 192 -20.15 -48.33 -5.84
C ASN A 192 -20.53 -47.57 -4.57
N GLY A 193 -20.93 -46.29 -4.67
CA GLY A 193 -21.37 -45.54 -3.48
C GLY A 193 -21.83 -44.08 -3.64
N SER A 194 -22.08 -43.57 -4.85
CA SER A 194 -22.48 -42.17 -5.06
C SER A 194 -23.97 -41.91 -4.71
N GLN A 195 -24.24 -41.56 -3.46
CA GLN A 195 -25.53 -40.98 -3.05
C GLN A 195 -25.46 -39.45 -3.01
N SER A 196 -26.34 -38.78 -3.75
CA SER A 196 -26.49 -37.31 -3.75
C SER A 196 -27.56 -36.88 -2.74
N SER A 197 -27.13 -36.35 -1.60
CA SER A 197 -28.03 -35.74 -0.60
C SER A 197 -28.48 -34.34 -1.05
N SER A 198 -29.73 -34.22 -1.49
CA SER A 198 -30.34 -32.92 -1.76
C SER A 198 -30.67 -32.20 -0.45
N ILE A 199 -30.21 -30.95 -0.33
CA ILE A 199 -30.45 -30.12 0.86
C ILE A 199 -31.95 -29.73 0.90
N PRO A 200 -32.67 -29.95 2.00
CA PRO A 200 -34.10 -29.64 2.09
C PRO A 200 -34.33 -28.13 2.15
N VAL A 201 -34.70 -27.55 1.00
CA VAL A 201 -34.90 -26.09 0.78
C VAL A 201 -35.81 -25.42 1.84
N GLY A 202 -36.78 -26.15 2.39
CA GLY A 202 -37.67 -25.65 3.44
C GLY A 202 -36.96 -25.16 4.71
N ALA A 203 -35.78 -25.71 5.05
CA ALA A 203 -35.00 -25.25 6.20
C ALA A 203 -34.45 -23.82 6.01
N ILE A 204 -34.09 -23.45 4.78
CA ILE A 204 -33.54 -22.14 4.45
C ILE A 204 -34.66 -21.09 4.44
N ALA A 205 -35.83 -21.42 3.88
CA ALA A 205 -36.97 -20.52 3.81
C ALA A 205 -37.52 -20.12 5.19
N GLY A 206 -37.55 -21.04 6.16
CA GLY A 206 -38.09 -20.78 7.50
C GLY A 206 -37.27 -19.76 8.32
N GLY A 207 -35.93 -19.81 8.22
CA GLY A 207 -35.04 -18.95 9.00
C GLY A 207 -35.20 -17.46 8.67
N VAL A 208 -35.39 -17.12 7.39
CA VAL A 208 -35.50 -15.73 6.93
C VAL A 208 -36.75 -15.05 7.50
N VAL A 209 -37.91 -15.72 7.44
CA VAL A 209 -39.19 -15.16 7.95
C VAL A 209 -39.14 -14.96 9.46
N GLY A 210 -38.59 -15.92 10.21
CA GLY A 210 -38.39 -15.79 11.66
C GLY A 210 -37.44 -14.64 12.03
N GLY A 211 -36.33 -14.50 11.29
CA GLY A 211 -35.33 -13.45 11.50
C GLY A 211 -35.90 -12.03 11.33
N PHE A 212 -36.71 -11.79 10.30
CA PHE A 212 -37.34 -10.48 10.09
C PHE A 212 -38.30 -10.09 11.23
N ILE A 213 -39.10 -11.03 11.73
CA ILE A 213 -40.05 -10.76 12.82
C ILE A 213 -39.29 -10.45 14.12
N LEU A 214 -38.27 -11.23 14.46
CA LEU A 214 -37.48 -11.02 15.69
C LEU A 214 -36.66 -9.73 15.62
N GLY A 215 -36.04 -9.44 14.47
CA GLY A 215 -35.27 -8.22 14.24
C GLY A 215 -36.12 -6.95 14.32
N ALA A 216 -37.33 -6.96 13.72
CA ALA A 216 -38.26 -5.83 13.79
C ALA A 216 -38.67 -5.51 15.24
N LEU A 217 -38.91 -6.53 16.09
CA LEU A 217 -39.24 -6.36 17.50
C LEU A 217 -38.06 -5.79 18.31
N LEU A 218 -36.83 -6.23 18.04
CA LEU A 218 -35.63 -5.69 18.69
C LEU A 218 -35.38 -4.21 18.33
N ILE A 219 -35.53 -3.85 17.05
CA ILE A 219 -35.37 -2.46 16.58
C ILE A 219 -36.46 -1.57 17.19
N ALA A 220 -37.72 -2.02 17.22
CA ALA A 220 -38.81 -1.30 17.88
C ALA A 220 -38.55 -1.08 19.39
N GLY A 221 -37.99 -2.08 20.08
CA GLY A 221 -37.59 -1.98 21.48
C GLY A 221 -36.48 -0.95 21.72
N LEU A 222 -35.43 -0.95 20.90
CA LEU A 222 -34.34 0.03 20.95
C LEU A 222 -34.84 1.46 20.74
N LEU A 223 -35.65 1.69 19.70
CA LEU A 223 -36.24 2.99 19.40
C LEU A 223 -37.18 3.48 20.52
N TYR A 224 -37.95 2.58 21.15
CA TYR A 224 -38.78 2.91 22.29
C TYR A 224 -37.94 3.31 23.52
N CYS A 225 -36.85 2.59 23.81
CA CYS A 225 -35.93 2.92 24.90
C CYS A 225 -35.25 4.28 24.68
N TRP A 226 -34.72 4.55 23.49
CA TRP A 226 -34.10 5.84 23.16
C TRP A 226 -35.08 7.01 23.25
N LYS A 227 -36.34 6.83 22.79
CA LYS A 227 -37.39 7.84 22.93
C LYS A 227 -37.84 8.07 24.37
N ARG A 228 -37.49 7.19 25.32
CA ARG A 228 -37.92 7.26 26.73
C ARG A 228 -36.88 7.85 27.70
N ASN A 229 -35.76 8.40 27.21
CA ASN A 229 -34.90 9.28 28.00
C ASN A 229 -35.32 10.75 27.81
N PRO A 230 -36.19 11.32 28.68
CA PRO A 230 -36.40 12.77 28.70
C PRO A 230 -35.09 13.46 29.10
N THR A 231 -34.84 14.64 28.54
CA THR A 231 -33.62 15.43 28.75
C THR A 231 -33.39 15.76 30.22
N GLY A 232 -32.51 15.01 30.88
CA GLY A 232 -32.06 15.27 32.24
C GLY A 232 -31.23 16.55 32.29
N THR A 233 -31.83 17.65 32.74
CA THR A 233 -31.14 18.93 32.94
C THR A 233 -30.05 18.80 33.99
N SER A 234 -28.81 18.62 33.55
CA SER A 234 -27.64 18.71 34.44
C SER A 234 -27.44 20.17 34.84
N LYS A 235 -27.36 20.44 36.14
CA LYS A 235 -27.58 21.78 36.68
C LYS A 235 -26.35 22.68 36.57
N GLU A 236 -26.62 23.94 36.22
CA GLU A 236 -25.79 25.09 36.56
C GLU A 236 -25.34 25.01 38.03
N ASN A 237 -24.04 25.07 38.28
CA ASN A 237 -23.49 25.05 39.63
C ASN A 237 -22.59 26.27 39.84
N ARG A 238 -23.14 27.34 40.42
CA ARG A 238 -22.42 28.61 40.66
C ARG A 238 -21.63 28.54 41.97
N GLY A 239 -20.30 28.61 41.84
CA GLY A 239 -19.35 28.90 42.91
C GLY A 239 -18.16 29.62 42.29
N ALA A 240 -18.21 30.93 42.01
CA ALA A 240 -18.38 32.05 42.95
C ALA A 240 -17.19 32.15 43.93
N LEU A 241 -16.04 32.57 43.40
CA LEU A 241 -14.91 33.07 44.18
C LEU A 241 -14.28 34.22 43.38
N GLU A 242 -14.35 35.44 43.91
CA GLU A 242 -13.88 36.64 43.23
C GLU A 242 -12.35 36.76 43.24
N SER A 243 -11.78 37.28 42.15
CA SER A 243 -10.49 37.97 42.18
C SER A 243 -10.40 38.99 41.01
N PRO A 244 -10.35 40.31 41.28
CA PRO A 244 -10.38 41.34 40.23
C PRO A 244 -8.96 41.63 39.67
N GLY A 245 -8.73 41.32 38.38
CA GLY A 245 -7.36 41.05 37.89
C GLY A 245 -6.82 41.66 36.58
N LYS A 246 -7.57 42.49 35.83
CA LYS A 246 -7.09 43.32 34.68
C LYS A 246 -6.73 42.64 33.34
N SER A 247 -6.68 43.51 32.32
CA SER A 247 -5.99 43.44 31.02
C SER A 247 -6.63 42.65 29.86
N LEU A 248 -7.33 43.41 29.03
CA LEU A 248 -7.64 43.11 27.63
C LEU A 248 -6.34 42.90 26.81
N TYR A 249 -6.34 41.90 25.93
CA TYR A 249 -5.60 41.89 24.65
C TYR A 249 -6.46 41.15 23.60
N PRO A 250 -6.34 41.45 22.29
CA PRO A 250 -7.30 41.00 21.28
C PRO A 250 -6.98 39.61 20.67
N ILE A 251 -7.89 39.18 19.78
CA ILE A 251 -7.78 38.00 18.90
C ILE A 251 -6.48 38.07 18.07
N ASP A 252 -5.81 36.92 17.90
CA ASP A 252 -4.95 36.71 16.73
C ASP A 252 -4.98 35.25 16.24
N ASN A 253 -4.56 35.05 14.99
CA ASN A 253 -4.86 33.84 14.22
C ASN A 253 -3.85 32.69 14.44
N PHE A 254 -4.33 31.45 14.53
CA PHE A 254 -3.49 30.28 14.77
C PHE A 254 -2.78 29.78 13.49
N VAL A 255 -1.73 30.49 13.08
CA VAL A 255 -0.89 30.13 11.93
C VAL A 255 -0.01 28.93 12.27
N TRP A 256 -0.14 27.83 11.52
CA TRP A 256 0.79 26.71 11.58
C TRP A 256 2.17 27.11 11.06
N THR A 257 3.22 26.90 11.86
CA THR A 257 4.62 26.98 11.41
C THR A 257 5.33 25.66 11.67
N PRO A 258 5.94 25.01 10.66
CA PRO A 258 6.64 23.74 10.84
C PRO A 258 7.94 23.94 11.65
N LYS A 259 8.16 23.03 12.61
CA LYS A 259 9.21 23.15 13.62
C LYS A 259 10.58 22.68 13.08
N GLN A 260 11.40 23.60 12.59
CA GLN A 260 12.72 23.24 12.06
C GLN A 260 13.73 22.80 13.14
N SER A 261 14.35 21.66 12.88
CA SER A 261 15.65 21.15 13.35
C SER A 261 16.39 21.89 14.48
N ILE A 262 16.52 21.23 15.64
CA ILE A 262 17.50 21.59 16.68
C ILE A 262 18.88 21.04 16.29
N LEU A 263 19.80 21.90 15.83
CA LEU A 263 21.24 21.62 15.82
C LEU A 263 22.08 22.91 15.98
N GLN A 264 22.25 23.38 17.21
CA GLN A 264 23.44 24.13 17.62
C GLN A 264 23.81 23.83 19.07
N ASN A 265 25.07 23.47 19.31
CA ASN A 265 25.78 23.92 20.50
C ASN A 265 27.27 24.08 20.13
N PHE A 266 27.87 25.21 20.47
CA PHE A 266 29.20 25.60 20.00
C PHE A 266 30.28 25.39 21.07
N GLY A 267 31.36 24.68 20.71
CA GLY A 267 32.61 24.66 21.47
C GLY A 267 33.67 25.54 20.79
N HIS A 268 34.11 26.60 21.46
CA HIS A 268 35.14 27.52 20.94
C HIS A 268 36.55 26.90 21.03
N CYS A 269 37.33 27.02 19.96
CA CYS A 269 38.78 27.17 20.07
C CYS A 269 39.31 28.05 18.90
N GLN A 270 40.16 29.02 19.23
CA GLN A 270 40.75 29.98 18.28
C GLN A 270 42.18 29.57 17.94
N GLN A 271 42.51 29.36 16.66
CA GLN A 271 43.91 29.47 16.23
C GLN A 271 44.05 29.92 14.76
N THR A 272 44.74 31.03 14.55
CA THR A 272 44.89 31.69 13.25
C THR A 272 46.19 31.30 12.55
N HIS A 273 46.13 30.83 11.30
CA HIS A 273 47.31 30.73 10.43
C HIS A 273 47.02 31.25 9.01
N LYS A 274 48.03 31.87 8.38
CA LYS A 274 47.91 32.60 7.11
C LYS A 274 48.01 31.70 5.88
N LEU A 275 47.08 31.91 4.94
CA LEU A 275 47.25 31.97 3.48
C LEU A 275 48.36 31.13 2.81
N ARG A 276 47.94 30.22 1.92
CA ARG A 276 48.45 30.14 0.53
C ARG A 276 47.31 29.73 -0.43
N PRO A 277 47.24 30.25 -1.66
CA PRO A 277 46.38 29.71 -2.71
C PRO A 277 46.97 28.40 -3.26
N LEU A 278 46.12 27.45 -3.64
CA LEU A 278 46.53 26.22 -4.33
C LEU A 278 46.41 26.38 -5.84
N SER A 279 47.52 26.14 -6.55
CA SER A 279 47.55 26.14 -8.02
C SER A 279 46.84 24.90 -8.56
N LEU A 280 46.03 25.08 -9.62
CA LEU A 280 45.37 23.98 -10.31
C LEU A 280 46.39 23.18 -11.15
N ILE A 281 46.68 21.94 -10.72
CA ILE A 281 47.58 21.04 -11.46
C ILE A 281 46.74 20.15 -12.38
N LEU A 282 46.90 20.31 -13.70
CA LEU A 282 46.35 19.35 -14.67
C LEU A 282 47.17 18.05 -14.62
N ILE A 283 46.48 16.92 -14.46
CA ILE A 283 47.06 15.58 -14.57
C ILE A 283 46.88 15.10 -16.03
N PRO A 284 47.96 14.70 -16.74
CA PRO A 284 47.84 14.22 -18.11
C PRO A 284 47.20 12.84 -18.19
N GLN A 285 46.27 12.66 -19.15
CA GLN A 285 45.66 11.37 -19.49
C GLN A 285 46.73 10.34 -19.92
N LYS A 286 46.80 9.21 -19.21
CA LYS A 286 47.75 8.13 -19.50
C LYS A 286 47.10 7.10 -20.42
N SER A 287 47.56 7.04 -21.67
CA SER A 287 47.07 6.10 -22.69
C SER A 287 47.08 4.65 -22.21
N ILE A 288 45.91 4.01 -22.22
CA ILE A 288 45.73 2.58 -21.92
C ILE A 288 45.89 1.81 -23.24
N ARG A 289 46.93 0.96 -23.33
CA ARG A 289 47.05 -0.02 -24.42
C ARG A 289 46.14 -1.22 -24.11
N GLN A 290 45.38 -1.67 -25.11
CA GLN A 290 44.63 -2.93 -25.01
C GLN A 290 45.59 -4.14 -24.93
N PRO A 291 45.26 -5.19 -24.16
CA PRO A 291 46.00 -6.44 -24.18
C PRO A 291 45.73 -7.20 -25.49
N ARG A 292 46.75 -7.91 -25.96
CA ARG A 292 46.70 -8.80 -27.12
C ARG A 292 45.93 -10.07 -26.76
N GLN A 293 44.99 -10.51 -27.61
CA GLN A 293 44.43 -11.86 -27.51
C GLN A 293 45.35 -12.83 -28.26
N ASP A 294 46.08 -13.68 -27.54
CA ASP A 294 46.84 -14.78 -28.13
C ASP A 294 45.96 -16.06 -28.16
N LEU A 295 46.06 -16.79 -29.28
CA LEU A 295 45.09 -17.79 -29.71
C LEU A 295 45.36 -19.18 -29.11
N TYR A 296 44.49 -19.68 -28.24
CA TYR A 296 44.56 -21.06 -27.74
C TYR A 296 44.08 -22.08 -28.79
N GLN A 297 45.05 -22.75 -29.43
CA GLN A 297 44.80 -23.97 -30.21
C GLN A 297 44.60 -25.15 -29.25
N HIS A 298 43.49 -25.89 -29.38
CA HIS A 298 43.12 -26.99 -28.49
C HIS A 298 43.28 -28.34 -29.20
N THR A 299 44.43 -28.98 -29.03
CA THR A 299 44.68 -30.32 -29.59
C THR A 299 43.81 -31.38 -28.90
N ILE A 300 43.19 -32.25 -29.69
CA ILE A 300 42.45 -33.44 -29.20
C ILE A 300 43.29 -34.69 -29.53
N PRO A 301 43.64 -35.53 -28.54
CA PRO A 301 44.23 -36.84 -28.81
C PRO A 301 43.15 -37.84 -29.19
N SER A 302 43.37 -38.57 -30.29
CA SER A 302 42.54 -39.71 -30.69
C SER A 302 42.99 -40.99 -30.00
N HIS A 303 42.05 -41.75 -29.41
CA HIS A 303 42.28 -43.14 -29.01
C HIS A 303 40.98 -43.96 -28.97
#